data_AF-A0A450ZHW6-F1
#
_entry.id   AF-A0A450ZHW6-F1
#
_cell.length_a   1.000
_cell.length_b   1.000
_cell.length_c   1.000
_cell.angle_alpha   90.00
_cell.angle_beta   90.00
_cell.angle_gamma   90.00
#
_symmetry.space_group_name_H-M   'P 1'
#
loop_
_entity.id
_entity.type
_entity.pdbx_description
1 polymer ?
#
loop_
_entity_poly.entity_id
_entity_poly.type
_entity_poly.pdbx_seq_one_letter_code
_entity_poly.pdbx_strand_id
1 'polypeptide(L)'
;MAMNQRNLFRNGATWLRTDFHLHTRADGEFSYVDNSDYHNSNYIEALEKTNIRIGIITNHNKFDKAEFEALRKTGKNQKRYFSAAGCRVVSK
;
A
#
# COMPACT_ATOMS: atom_id res chain seq x y z
N MET A 1 13.66 34.19 -30.90
CA MET A 1 13.96 32.82 -30.40
C MET A 1 12.74 32.32 -29.64
N ALA A 2 11.85 31.58 -30.31
CA ALA A 2 10.66 31.03 -29.65
C ALA A 2 11.07 29.80 -28.82
N MET A 3 10.81 29.84 -27.51
CA MET A 3 10.96 28.67 -26.64
C MET A 3 9.98 27.60 -27.10
N ASN A 4 10.52 26.54 -27.71
CA ASN A 4 9.78 25.31 -27.99
C ASN A 4 9.45 24.64 -26.64
N GLN A 5 8.33 25.04 -26.03
CA GLN A 5 7.79 24.43 -24.83
C GLN A 5 7.24 23.06 -25.20
N ARG A 6 8.12 22.05 -25.24
CA ARG A 6 7.70 20.65 -25.24
C ARG A 6 6.82 20.46 -24.01
N ASN A 7 5.54 20.18 -24.21
CA ASN A 7 4.61 19.87 -23.13
C ASN A 7 5.06 18.55 -22.47
N LEU A 8 5.89 18.66 -21.43
CA LEU A 8 6.52 17.56 -20.70
C LEU A 8 5.49 16.59 -20.08
N PHE A 9 4.26 17.07 -19.87
CA PHE A 9 3.19 16.31 -19.24
C PHE A 9 1.96 16.22 -20.16
N ARG A 10 2.13 15.65 -21.36
CA ARG A 10 1.04 15.48 -22.34
C ARG A 10 -0.19 14.75 -21.77
N ASN A 11 0.02 13.90 -20.77
CA ASN A 11 -1.03 13.15 -20.07
C ASN A 11 -1.27 13.65 -18.63
N GLY A 12 -0.72 14.81 -18.28
CA GLY A 12 -0.75 15.35 -16.91
C GLY A 12 0.27 14.70 -15.97
N ALA A 13 0.26 15.18 -14.73
CA ALA A 13 0.99 14.62 -13.59
C ALA A 13 0.04 14.58 -12.39
N THR A 14 0.17 13.58 -11.52
CA THR A 14 -0.65 13.47 -10.31
C THR A 14 0.25 13.23 -9.11
N TRP A 15 -0.04 13.93 -8.01
CA TRP A 15 0.62 13.70 -6.74
C TRP A 15 0.10 12.40 -6.12
N LEU A 16 1.01 11.46 -5.88
CA LEU A 16 0.71 10.20 -5.20
C LEU A 16 1.39 10.23 -3.83
N ARG A 17 0.61 10.12 -2.77
CA ARG A 17 1.14 9.87 -1.43
C ARG A 17 1.38 8.37 -1.29
N THR A 18 2.58 8.03 -0.86
CA THR A 18 3.04 6.64 -0.76
C THR A 18 3.63 6.40 0.62
N ASP A 19 3.41 5.20 1.14
CA ASP A 19 4.07 4.72 2.35
C ASP A 19 4.95 3.52 2.01
N PHE A 20 6.17 3.55 2.51
CA PHE A 20 7.20 2.55 2.23
C PHE A 20 7.47 1.62 3.40
N HIS A 21 6.83 1.85 4.56
CA HIS A 21 7.08 1.08 5.77
C HIS A 21 5.76 0.69 6.45
N LEU A 22 5.09 -0.31 5.87
CA LEU A 22 3.85 -0.84 6.43
C LEU A 22 4.06 -2.24 7.03
N HIS A 23 3.55 -2.43 8.24
CA HIS A 23 3.47 -3.75 8.87
C HIS A 23 2.06 -4.32 8.68
N THR A 24 1.97 -5.64 8.65
CA THR A 24 0.70 -6.38 8.70
C THR A 24 0.62 -7.22 9.96
N ARG A 25 -0.50 -7.93 10.16
CA ARG A 25 -0.69 -8.78 11.34
C ARG A 25 0.36 -9.89 11.44
N ALA A 26 0.86 -10.39 10.30
CA ALA A 26 1.90 -11.41 10.27
C ALA A 26 3.23 -10.95 10.93
N ASP A 27 3.44 -9.64 11.07
CA ASP A 27 4.60 -9.08 11.76
C ASP A 27 4.59 -9.36 13.26
N GLY A 28 3.41 -9.48 13.87
CA GLY A 28 3.25 -9.73 15.31
C GLY A 28 3.58 -8.53 16.21
N GLU A 29 4.20 -7.47 15.70
CA GLU A 29 4.45 -6.22 16.43
C GLU A 29 3.21 -5.31 16.48
N PHE A 30 2.22 -5.54 15.61
CA PHE A 30 0.94 -4.84 15.63
C PHE A 30 -0.21 -5.79 15.95
N SER A 31 -0.87 -5.57 17.09
CA SER A 31 -2.07 -6.30 17.48
C SER A 31 -3.32 -5.58 16.96
N TYR A 32 -3.95 -6.16 15.94
CA TYR A 32 -5.30 -5.78 15.53
C TYR A 32 -6.32 -6.44 16.47
N VAL A 33 -7.04 -5.64 17.25
CA VAL A 33 -7.92 -6.10 18.35
C VAL A 33 -9.36 -6.37 17.89
N ASP A 34 -9.74 -5.84 16.73
CA ASP A 34 -11.05 -6.02 16.12
C ASP A 34 -11.20 -7.40 15.44
N ASN A 35 -12.41 -7.67 14.95
CA ASN A 35 -12.71 -8.93 14.26
C ASN A 35 -11.76 -9.16 13.07
N SER A 36 -11.01 -10.27 13.12
CA SER A 36 -10.02 -10.68 12.13
C SER A 36 -10.56 -10.77 10.71
N ASP A 37 -11.85 -11.04 10.54
CA ASP A 37 -12.49 -11.15 9.23
C ASP A 37 -12.48 -9.80 8.48
N TYR A 38 -12.48 -8.68 9.22
CA TYR A 38 -12.46 -7.33 8.66
C TYR A 38 -11.08 -6.72 8.58
N HIS A 39 -10.03 -7.42 9.02
CA HIS A 39 -8.66 -6.89 9.05
C HIS A 39 -8.25 -6.27 7.70
N ASN A 40 -8.40 -7.03 6.61
CA ASN A 40 -7.99 -6.58 5.28
C ASN A 40 -8.76 -5.34 4.79
N SER A 41 -10.07 -5.30 5.04
CA SER A 41 -10.93 -4.19 4.64
C SER A 41 -10.60 -2.93 5.44
N ASN A 42 -10.48 -3.06 6.75
CA ASN A 42 -10.19 -1.96 7.66
C ASN A 42 -8.78 -1.41 7.43
N TYR A 43 -7.82 -2.28 7.09
CA TYR A 43 -6.47 -1.90 6.72
C TYR A 43 -6.46 -0.99 5.48
N ILE A 44 -7.16 -1.39 4.41
CA ILE A 44 -7.26 -0.58 3.18
C ILE A 44 -8.05 0.71 3.44
N GLU A 45 -9.06 0.69 4.31
CA GLU A 45 -9.80 1.88 4.70
C GLU A 45 -8.93 2.89 5.47
N ALA A 46 -8.06 2.42 6.37
CA ALA A 46 -7.11 3.27 7.07
C ALA A 46 -6.11 3.94 6.12
N LEU A 47 -5.63 3.20 5.11
CA LEU A 47 -4.77 3.75 4.06
C LEU A 47 -5.51 4.80 3.21
N GLU A 48 -6.78 4.58 2.91
CA GLU A 48 -7.59 5.56 2.18
C GLU A 48 -7.85 6.83 3.00
N LYS A 49 -8.18 6.70 4.29
CA LYS A 49 -8.37 7.83 5.21
C LYS A 49 -7.12 8.71 5.31
N THR A 50 -5.94 8.12 5.17
CA THR A 50 -4.65 8.83 5.14
C THR A 50 -4.22 9.28 3.73
N ASN A 51 -5.05 9.04 2.71
CA ASN A 51 -4.82 9.34 1.30
C ASN A 51 -3.57 8.64 0.72
N ILE A 52 -3.17 7.49 1.28
CA ILE A 52 -2.05 6.69 0.79
C ILE A 52 -2.55 5.83 -0.38
N ARG A 53 -2.00 6.06 -1.58
CA ARG A 53 -2.38 5.35 -2.82
C ARG A 53 -1.40 4.23 -3.18
N ILE A 54 -0.25 4.18 -2.55
CA ILE A 54 0.73 3.09 -2.72
C ILE A 54 1.29 2.78 -1.34
N GLY A 55 1.17 1.53 -0.92
CA GLY A 55 1.71 1.04 0.35
C GLY A 55 2.66 -0.12 0.08
N ILE A 56 3.86 -0.07 0.65
CA ILE A 56 4.81 -1.19 0.61
C ILE A 56 4.77 -1.89 1.96
N ILE A 57 4.47 -3.19 1.93
CA ILE A 57 4.45 -4.04 3.11
C ILE A 57 5.87 -4.53 3.36
N THR A 58 6.41 -4.19 4.52
CA THR A 58 7.81 -4.40 4.92
C THR A 58 7.89 -5.06 6.30
N ASN A 59 7.21 -6.20 6.45
CA ASN A 59 7.27 -6.95 7.70
C ASN A 59 8.72 -7.35 8.06
N HIS A 60 9.00 -7.37 9.35
CA HIS A 60 10.20 -7.86 9.98
C HIS A 60 10.32 -9.37 9.78
N ASN A 61 11.12 -9.77 8.79
CA ASN A 61 11.51 -11.16 8.51
C ASN A 61 10.38 -12.17 8.22
N LYS A 62 9.10 -11.81 8.32
CA LYS A 62 7.93 -12.68 8.08
C LYS A 62 7.04 -12.12 6.97
N PHE A 63 7.38 -12.47 5.73
CA PHE A 63 6.49 -12.20 4.61
C PHE A 63 5.42 -13.29 4.51
N ASP A 64 4.17 -12.92 4.78
CA ASP A 64 3.01 -13.79 4.55
C ASP A 64 2.42 -13.52 3.17
N LYS A 65 2.63 -14.48 2.26
CA LYS A 65 2.13 -14.39 0.88
C LYS A 65 0.61 -14.44 0.82
N ALA A 66 -0.04 -15.23 1.67
CA ALA A 66 -1.49 -15.38 1.66
C ALA A 66 -2.18 -14.09 2.12
N GLU A 67 -1.66 -13.47 3.18
CA GLU A 67 -2.10 -12.16 3.65
C GLU A 67 -1.89 -11.08 2.59
N PHE A 68 -0.71 -11.05 1.95
CA PHE A 68 -0.43 -10.12 0.85
C PHE A 68 -1.41 -10.28 -0.32
N GLU A 69 -1.70 -11.51 -0.75
CA GLU A 69 -2.65 -11.78 -1.82
C GLU A 69 -4.07 -11.37 -1.44
N ALA A 70 -4.47 -11.61 -0.19
CA ALA A 70 -5.77 -11.19 0.32
C ALA A 70 -5.91 -9.66 0.32
N LEU A 71 -4.94 -8.93 0.87
CA LEU A 71 -4.90 -7.46 0.86
C LEU A 71 -4.93 -6.92 -0.57
N ARG A 72 -4.14 -7.51 -1.49
CA ARG A 72 -4.12 -7.09 -2.89
C ARG A 72 -5.47 -7.33 -3.58
N LYS A 73 -6.15 -8.45 -3.31
CA LYS A 73 -7.49 -8.74 -3.86
C LYS A 73 -8.52 -7.78 -3.31
N THR A 74 -8.52 -7.51 -2.01
CA THR A 74 -9.45 -6.56 -1.38
C THR A 74 -9.25 -5.15 -1.93
N GLY A 75 -8.01 -4.69 -2.09
CA GLY A 75 -7.72 -3.36 -2.65
C GLY A 75 -8.20 -3.21 -4.09
N LYS A 76 -7.99 -4.24 -4.91
CA LYS A 76 -8.50 -4.30 -6.29
C LYS A 76 -10.03 -4.29 -6.34
N ASN A 77 -10.69 -5.10 -5.51
CA ASN A 77 -12.16 -5.20 -5.49
C ASN A 77 -12.81 -3.89 -5.06
N GLN A 78 -12.18 -3.15 -4.15
CA GLN A 78 -12.64 -1.82 -3.73
C GLN A 78 -12.35 -0.73 -4.80
N LYS A 79 -11.78 -1.10 -5.96
CA LYS A 79 -11.30 -0.18 -7.03
C LYS A 79 -10.39 0.93 -6.50
N ARG A 80 -9.68 0.66 -5.41
CA ARG A 80 -8.76 1.61 -4.78
C ARG A 80 -7.40 1.45 -5.45
N TYR A 81 -6.75 2.58 -5.75
CA TYR A 81 -5.37 2.59 -6.17
C TYR A 81 -4.56 2.09 -4.97
N PHE A 82 -4.33 0.79 -4.91
CA PHE A 82 -3.50 0.14 -3.91
C PHE A 82 -2.63 -0.87 -4.63
N SER A 83 -1.41 -0.44 -4.94
CA SER A 83 -0.35 -1.34 -5.37
C SER A 83 0.43 -1.73 -4.13
N ALA A 84 0.09 -2.89 -3.56
CA ALA A 84 0.93 -3.51 -2.55
C ALA A 84 2.17 -4.08 -3.23
N ALA A 85 3.35 -3.57 -2.88
CA ALA A 85 4.60 -4.27 -3.10
C ALA A 85 5.02 -4.91 -1.77
N GLY A 86 5.30 -6.21 -1.76
CA GLY A 86 5.83 -6.90 -0.59
C GLY A 86 7.35 -6.91 -0.65
N CYS A 87 8.02 -6.38 0.36
CA CYS A 87 9.47 -6.49 0.52
C CYS A 87 9.77 -7.16 1.86
N ARG A 88 10.66 -8.15 1.85
CA ARG A 88 11.18 -8.72 3.10
C ARG A 88 12.23 -7.76 3.64
N VAL A 89 11.92 -7.05 4.72
CA VAL A 89 12.94 -6.30 5.46
C VAL A 89 13.57 -7.23 6.47
N VAL A 90 14.83 -7.57 6.22
CA VAL A 90 15.67 -8.28 7.19
C VAL A 90 16.24 -7.21 8.11
N SER A 91 15.55 -6.92 9.21
CA SER A 91 16.18 -6.19 10.32
C SER A 91 17.34 -7.06 10.82
N LYS A 92 18.54 -6.48 10.79
CA LYS A 92 19.79 -7.08 11.27
C LYS A 92 19.74 -7.36 12.76
#